data_AF-A0A2H9T5T3-F1
#
_entry.id   AF-A0A2H9T5T3-F1
#
_cell.length_a   1.000
_cell.length_b   1.000
_cell.length_c   1.000
_cell.angle_alpha   90.00
_cell.angle_beta   90.00
_cell.angle_gamma   90.00
#
_symmetry.space_group_name_H-M   'P 1'
#
loop_
_entity.id
_entity.type
_entity.pdbx_description
1 polymer ?
#
loop_
_entity_poly.entity_id
_entity_poly.type
_entity_poly.pdbx_seq_one_letter_code
_entity_poly.pdbx_strand_id
1 'polypeptide(L)'
;MFWWVQVHSALKGISQREEMCMEMPRSLMFAGQRMKGFTLIELMIVVAIIGILAAVAIPQYQNYTREAQANAAISEVKNYQTAIAICAQTNPISACNPGGTGGVPALASGGKVANGTFDANQAQLIVTPGGPFGLTQTLTFTSDSMGGNWRFICSGQPGANNLCDVQAVKNNPLYDGA
;
A
#
# COMPACT_ATOMS: atom_id res chain seq x y z
N MET A 1 -0.76 27.02 9.63
CA MET A 1 -0.17 27.74 10.77
C MET A 1 0.33 26.82 11.90
N PHE A 2 -0.16 25.57 12.01
CA PHE A 2 0.32 24.57 12.99
C PHE A 2 1.69 23.92 12.66
N TRP A 3 2.09 23.90 11.39
CA TRP A 3 3.38 23.32 10.95
C TRP A 3 4.62 24.16 11.32
N TRP A 4 4.44 25.44 11.66
CA TRP A 4 5.55 26.35 11.99
C TRP A 4 5.93 26.28 13.48
N VAL A 5 4.99 25.87 14.35
CA VAL A 5 5.21 25.76 15.81
C VAL A 5 6.05 24.51 16.15
N GLN A 6 5.91 23.42 15.39
CA GLN A 6 6.66 22.17 15.65
C GLN A 6 8.17 22.32 15.32
N VAL A 7 8.51 23.04 14.25
CA VAL A 7 9.92 23.27 13.81
C VAL A 7 10.69 24.17 14.79
N HIS A 8 10.01 25.11 15.44
CA HIS A 8 10.65 26.04 16.37
C HIS A 8 11.09 25.37 17.69
N SER A 9 10.46 24.26 18.08
CA SER A 9 10.78 23.54 19.33
C SER A 9 12.09 22.75 19.26
N ALA A 10 12.51 22.33 18.06
CA ALA A 10 13.70 21.51 17.84
C ALA A 10 15.03 22.30 17.89
N LEU A 11 14.98 23.63 17.78
CA LEU A 11 16.18 24.48 17.72
C LEU A 11 16.60 25.07 19.08
N LYS A 12 15.78 24.94 20.13
CA LYS A 12 16.09 25.51 21.46
C LYS A 12 17.10 24.71 22.28
N GLY A 13 17.61 23.59 21.77
CA GLY A 13 18.44 22.65 22.55
C GLY A 13 19.96 22.70 22.33
N ILE A 14 20.50 23.57 21.46
CA ILE A 14 21.90 23.46 21.01
C ILE A 14 22.80 24.62 21.52
N SER A 15 22.28 25.62 22.23
CA SER A 15 23.04 26.85 22.49
C SER A 15 23.88 26.91 23.79
N GLN A 16 24.19 25.80 24.46
CA GLN A 16 25.09 25.83 25.64
C GLN A 16 26.05 24.63 25.70
N ARG A 17 27.18 24.74 24.99
CA ARG A 17 28.46 24.25 25.53
C ARG A 17 29.54 25.27 25.20
N GLU A 18 30.05 25.80 26.29
CA GLU A 18 31.08 26.82 26.38
C GLU A 18 32.43 26.33 25.84
N GLU A 19 33.28 27.33 25.63
CA GLU A 19 34.59 27.30 25.04
C GLU A 19 35.58 26.48 25.86
N MET A 20 36.24 25.51 25.22
CA MET A 20 37.50 24.96 25.70
C MET A 20 38.55 25.26 24.64
N CYS A 21 39.15 26.46 24.73
CA CYS A 21 40.39 26.76 24.04
C CYS A 21 41.51 25.89 24.65
N MET A 22 41.90 24.84 23.94
CA MET A 22 43.22 24.23 24.09
C MET A 22 43.97 24.47 22.79
N GLU A 23 44.97 25.35 22.84
CA GLU A 23 45.92 25.57 21.75
C GLU A 23 46.74 24.31 21.52
N MET A 24 46.62 23.72 20.32
CA MET A 24 47.58 22.72 19.83
C MET A 24 48.55 23.37 18.85
N PRO A 25 49.88 23.22 19.05
CA PRO A 25 50.88 23.82 18.19
C PRO A 25 50.89 23.19 16.79
N ARG A 26 50.98 24.08 15.82
CA ARG A 26 50.97 23.89 14.37
C ARG A 26 52.27 23.22 13.90
N SER A 27 52.31 21.89 13.70
CA SER A 27 53.34 21.25 12.87
C SER A 27 53.07 19.76 12.62
N LEU A 28 52.33 19.43 11.57
CA LEU A 28 52.72 18.37 10.64
C LEU A 28 51.95 18.58 9.33
N MET A 29 52.69 18.81 8.25
CA MET A 29 52.18 19.00 6.90
C MET A 29 51.32 17.80 6.48
N PHE A 30 49.99 17.97 6.45
CA PHE A 30 49.17 17.19 5.52
C PHE A 30 49.43 17.74 4.12
N ALA A 31 50.20 17.00 3.34
CA ALA A 31 50.37 17.26 1.92
C ALA A 31 48.98 17.32 1.27
N GLY A 32 48.56 18.54 0.92
CA GLY A 32 47.25 18.81 0.33
C GLY A 32 47.12 18.12 -1.02
N GLN A 33 46.53 16.93 -1.01
CA GLN A 33 45.97 16.36 -2.23
C GLN A 33 44.93 17.37 -2.74
N ARG A 34 45.11 17.85 -3.97
CA ARG A 34 44.14 18.74 -4.62
C ARG A 34 42.80 18.02 -4.63
N MET A 35 41.93 18.36 -3.68
CA MET A 35 40.55 17.93 -3.67
C MET A 35 39.89 18.56 -4.88
N LYS A 36 39.78 17.80 -5.98
CA LYS A 36 38.85 18.09 -7.07
C LYS A 36 37.45 17.95 -6.48
N GLY A 37 36.96 19.02 -5.86
CA GLY A 37 35.61 19.10 -5.35
C GLY A 37 34.61 19.16 -6.49
N PHE A 38 33.46 18.49 -6.31
CA PHE A 38 32.27 18.69 -7.12
C PHE A 38 31.95 20.18 -7.18
N THR A 39 31.73 20.71 -8.38
CA THR A 39 31.41 22.13 -8.52
C THR A 39 30.01 22.39 -7.97
N LEU A 40 29.78 23.53 -7.32
CA LEU A 40 28.43 23.91 -6.86
C LEU A 40 27.44 24.00 -8.04
N ILE A 41 27.94 24.31 -9.24
CA ILE A 41 27.14 24.35 -10.46
C ILE A 41 26.72 22.96 -10.95
N GLU A 42 27.57 21.92 -10.81
CA GLU A 42 27.15 20.54 -11.07
C GLU A 42 26.01 20.13 -10.15
N LEU A 43 26.13 20.44 -8.86
CA LEU A 43 25.14 20.02 -7.89
C LEU A 43 23.79 20.74 -8.10
N MET A 44 23.81 22.02 -8.51
CA MET A 44 22.58 22.75 -8.84
C MET A 44 21.84 22.18 -10.06
N ILE A 45 22.56 21.77 -11.11
CA ILE A 45 21.94 21.16 -12.29
C ILE A 45 21.34 19.80 -11.95
N VAL A 46 22.05 19.00 -11.14
CA VAL A 46 21.56 17.69 -10.71
C VAL A 46 20.26 17.81 -9.92
N VAL A 47 20.19 18.74 -8.96
CA VAL A 47 18.96 18.94 -8.17
C VAL A 47 17.81 19.45 -9.04
N ALA A 48 18.09 20.32 -10.02
CA ALA A 48 17.09 20.79 -10.97
C ALA A 48 16.49 19.63 -11.80
N ILE A 49 17.32 18.73 -12.32
CA ILE A 49 16.87 17.57 -13.10
C ILE A 49 16.09 16.59 -12.21
N ILE A 50 16.59 16.28 -11.01
CA ILE A 50 15.89 15.40 -10.05
C ILE A 50 14.52 15.98 -9.68
N GLY A 51 14.41 17.30 -9.52
CA GLY A 51 13.12 17.98 -9.25
C GLY A 51 12.07 17.73 -10.34
N ILE A 52 12.45 17.82 -11.62
CA ILE A 52 11.55 17.55 -12.75
C ILE A 52 11.15 16.08 -12.79
N LEU A 53 12.11 15.17 -12.63
CA LEU A 53 11.84 13.73 -12.64
C LEU A 53 10.91 13.33 -11.49
N ALA A 54 11.12 13.86 -10.29
CA ALA A 54 10.30 13.56 -9.12
C ALA A 54 8.83 13.98 -9.30
N ALA A 55 8.58 15.13 -9.94
CA ALA A 55 7.22 15.63 -10.16
C ALA A 55 6.36 14.68 -11.00
N VAL A 56 6.95 13.98 -11.99
CA VAL A 56 6.25 13.01 -12.83
C VAL A 56 6.29 11.60 -12.24
N ALA A 57 7.42 11.20 -11.65
CA ALA A 57 7.63 9.84 -11.17
C ALA A 57 6.77 9.49 -9.95
N ILE A 58 6.57 10.44 -9.01
CA ILE A 58 5.81 10.19 -7.78
C ILE A 58 4.35 9.78 -8.05
N PRO A 59 3.54 10.55 -8.81
CA PRO A 59 2.14 10.15 -9.05
C PRO A 59 2.04 8.85 -9.85
N GLN A 60 2.96 8.61 -10.79
CA GLN A 60 2.98 7.38 -11.58
C GLN A 60 3.30 6.15 -10.71
N TYR A 61 4.30 6.25 -9.82
CA TYR A 61 4.67 5.17 -8.90
C TYR A 61 3.53 4.82 -7.92
N GLN A 62 2.83 5.84 -7.42
CA GLN A 62 1.66 5.64 -6.55
C GLN A 62 0.54 4.89 -7.27
N ASN A 63 0.26 5.22 -8.54
CA ASN A 63 -0.75 4.50 -9.31
C ASN A 63 -0.34 3.06 -9.59
N TYR A 64 0.93 2.82 -9.96
CA TYR A 64 1.44 1.48 -10.21
C TYR A 64 1.35 0.57 -8.97
N THR A 65 1.73 1.09 -7.80
CA THR A 65 1.64 0.33 -6.55
C THR A 65 0.20 0.06 -6.14
N ARG A 66 -0.74 1.00 -6.36
CA ARG A 66 -2.18 0.77 -6.13
C ARG A 66 -2.74 -0.33 -7.04
N GLU A 67 -2.39 -0.31 -8.32
CA GLU A 67 -2.79 -1.35 -9.27
C GLU A 67 -2.22 -2.72 -8.88
N ALA A 68 -0.95 -2.78 -8.50
CA ALA A 68 -0.32 -4.02 -8.05
C ALA A 68 -1.03 -4.62 -6.81
N GLN A 69 -1.34 -3.80 -5.81
CA GLN A 69 -2.03 -4.27 -4.60
C GLN A 69 -3.47 -4.70 -4.88
N ALA A 70 -4.21 -3.97 -5.72
CA ALA A 70 -5.56 -4.36 -6.12
C ALA A 70 -5.55 -5.69 -6.89
N ASN A 71 -4.62 -5.86 -7.85
CA ASN A 71 -4.47 -7.09 -8.61
C ASN A 71 -4.08 -8.29 -7.73
N ALA A 72 -3.15 -8.10 -6.79
CA ALA A 72 -2.77 -9.14 -5.84
C ALA A 72 -3.97 -9.61 -5.02
N ALA A 73 -4.78 -8.64 -4.55
CA ALA A 73 -5.97 -8.92 -3.75
C ALA A 73 -7.06 -9.66 -4.55
N ILE A 74 -7.34 -9.22 -5.78
CA ILE A 74 -8.29 -9.90 -6.69
C ILE A 74 -7.78 -11.31 -7.02
N SER A 75 -6.48 -11.49 -7.24
CA SER A 75 -5.90 -12.81 -7.54
C SER A 75 -6.01 -13.76 -6.35
N GLU A 76 -5.81 -13.28 -5.13
CA GLU A 76 -5.95 -14.09 -3.92
C GLU A 76 -7.39 -14.58 -3.75
N VAL A 77 -8.36 -13.69 -3.98
CA VAL A 77 -9.78 -14.05 -3.93
C VAL A 77 -10.13 -15.15 -4.91
N LYS A 78 -9.60 -15.10 -6.14
CA LYS A 78 -9.87 -16.14 -7.15
C LYS A 78 -9.50 -17.55 -6.67
N ASN A 79 -8.45 -17.68 -5.87
CA ASN A 79 -8.06 -18.97 -5.28
C ASN A 79 -9.10 -19.49 -4.28
N TYR A 80 -9.72 -18.59 -3.51
CA TYR A 80 -10.81 -18.97 -2.61
C TYR A 80 -12.11 -19.21 -3.36
N GLN A 81 -12.41 -18.44 -4.41
CA GLN A 81 -13.62 -18.64 -5.22
C GLN A 81 -13.67 -20.04 -5.83
N THR A 82 -12.56 -20.54 -6.36
CA THR A 82 -12.49 -21.89 -6.91
C THR A 82 -12.64 -22.95 -5.82
N ALA A 83 -11.99 -22.78 -4.67
CA ALA A 83 -12.13 -23.70 -3.54
C ALA A 83 -13.56 -23.73 -2.98
N ILE A 84 -14.20 -22.57 -2.85
CA ILE A 84 -15.59 -22.43 -2.40
C ILE A 84 -16.53 -23.07 -3.41
N ALA A 85 -16.34 -22.84 -4.71
CA ALA A 85 -17.15 -23.45 -5.76
C ALA A 85 -17.04 -24.98 -5.77
N ILE A 86 -15.87 -25.54 -5.50
CA ILE A 86 -15.68 -26.99 -5.36
C ILE A 86 -16.39 -27.50 -4.09
N CYS A 87 -16.25 -26.81 -2.96
CA CYS A 87 -16.93 -27.18 -1.72
C CYS A 87 -18.45 -27.20 -1.88
N ALA A 88 -19.01 -26.18 -2.54
CA ALA A 88 -20.45 -26.00 -2.75
C ALA A 88 -21.10 -27.10 -3.62
N GLN A 89 -20.32 -27.91 -4.34
CA GLN A 89 -20.84 -29.07 -5.10
C GLN A 89 -21.31 -30.21 -4.19
N THR A 90 -20.79 -30.29 -2.96
CA THR A 90 -21.02 -31.42 -2.05
C THR A 90 -21.54 -30.98 -0.68
N ASN A 91 -21.47 -29.69 -0.36
CA ASN A 91 -21.85 -29.13 0.93
C ASN A 91 -22.71 -27.88 0.74
N PRO A 92 -23.57 -27.53 1.72
CA PRO A 92 -24.20 -26.22 1.74
C PRO A 92 -23.14 -25.12 1.85
N ILE A 93 -23.35 -23.99 1.18
CA ILE A 93 -22.36 -22.89 1.09
C ILE A 93 -21.94 -22.35 2.48
N SER A 94 -22.83 -22.39 3.48
CA SER A 94 -22.52 -22.06 4.88
C SER A 94 -21.39 -22.89 5.51
N ALA A 95 -21.13 -24.11 5.02
CA ALA A 95 -20.04 -24.98 5.48
C ALA A 95 -18.73 -24.78 4.70
N CYS A 96 -18.73 -23.92 3.67
CA CYS A 96 -17.59 -23.63 2.81
C CYS A 96 -16.77 -22.43 3.28
N ASN A 97 -16.82 -22.12 4.58
CA ASN A 97 -16.02 -21.05 5.15
C ASN A 97 -14.51 -21.43 5.16
N PRO A 98 -13.59 -20.50 4.88
CA PRO A 98 -12.15 -20.71 4.97
C PRO A 98 -11.74 -21.28 6.34
N GLY A 99 -11.04 -22.42 6.33
CA GLY A 99 -10.62 -23.13 7.54
C GLY A 99 -11.73 -23.92 8.23
N GLY A 100 -12.92 -24.00 7.64
CA GLY A 100 -14.03 -24.82 8.09
C GLY A 100 -13.95 -26.27 7.63
N THR A 101 -15.07 -26.98 7.74
CA THR A 101 -15.18 -28.41 7.41
C THR A 101 -15.29 -28.70 5.91
N GLY A 102 -15.59 -27.68 5.09
CA GLY A 102 -15.78 -27.80 3.64
C GLY A 102 -14.49 -27.89 2.81
N GLY A 103 -13.32 -28.07 3.43
CA GLY A 103 -12.05 -28.23 2.73
C GLY A 103 -11.50 -26.96 2.05
N VAL A 104 -12.10 -25.80 2.32
CA VAL A 104 -11.58 -24.50 1.88
C VAL A 104 -10.39 -24.12 2.77
N PRO A 105 -9.21 -23.78 2.21
CA PRO A 105 -8.04 -23.40 3.01
C PRO A 105 -8.36 -22.26 3.98
N ALA A 106 -7.73 -22.28 5.15
CA ALA A 106 -7.82 -21.17 6.10
C ALA A 106 -7.22 -19.90 5.51
N LEU A 107 -7.75 -18.74 5.92
CA LEU A 107 -7.19 -17.45 5.52
C LEU A 107 -5.74 -17.33 5.99
N ALA A 108 -4.85 -16.96 5.08
CA ALA A 108 -3.45 -16.74 5.40
C ALA A 108 -3.28 -15.53 6.33
N SER A 109 -2.46 -15.67 7.37
CA SER A 109 -2.09 -14.54 8.23
C SER A 109 -1.39 -13.46 7.39
N GLY A 110 -1.94 -12.25 7.35
CA GLY A 110 -1.42 -11.16 6.52
C GLY A 110 -1.80 -11.25 5.03
N GLY A 111 -2.68 -12.18 4.66
CA GLY A 111 -3.29 -12.23 3.33
C GLY A 111 -4.16 -11.00 3.04
N LYS A 112 -4.51 -10.81 1.78
CA LYS A 112 -5.39 -9.71 1.34
C LYS A 112 -6.85 -10.00 1.66
N VAL A 113 -7.25 -11.27 1.75
CA VAL A 113 -8.58 -11.66 2.22
C VAL A 113 -8.59 -11.56 3.75
N ALA A 114 -9.25 -10.53 4.27
CA ALA A 114 -9.23 -10.19 5.69
C ALA A 114 -10.29 -10.96 6.49
N ASN A 115 -11.44 -11.25 5.87
CA ASN A 115 -12.53 -11.97 6.51
C ASN A 115 -13.44 -12.61 5.46
N GLY A 116 -14.34 -13.49 5.90
CA GLY A 116 -15.47 -13.93 5.10
C GLY A 116 -16.69 -14.29 5.95
N THR A 117 -17.87 -14.05 5.40
CA THR A 117 -19.15 -14.46 5.99
C THR A 117 -19.80 -15.48 5.07
N PHE A 118 -20.30 -16.56 5.65
CA PHE A 118 -20.88 -17.68 4.91
C PHE A 118 -22.22 -18.01 5.57
N ASP A 119 -23.29 -17.85 4.83
CA ASP A 119 -24.65 -18.17 5.27
C ASP A 119 -25.29 -19.18 4.31
N ALA A 120 -26.56 -19.52 4.49
CA ALA A 120 -27.21 -20.51 3.63
C ALA A 120 -27.44 -20.03 2.18
N ASN A 121 -27.39 -18.72 1.96
CA ASN A 121 -27.77 -18.05 0.72
C ASN A 121 -26.57 -17.49 -0.06
N GLN A 122 -25.43 -17.27 0.58
CA GLN A 122 -24.25 -16.67 -0.07
C GLN A 122 -22.95 -16.92 0.71
N ALA A 123 -21.84 -16.87 -0.02
CA ALA A 123 -20.51 -16.67 0.52
C ALA A 123 -20.06 -15.24 0.24
N GLN A 124 -19.45 -14.60 1.22
CA GLN A 124 -18.88 -13.28 1.09
C GLN A 124 -17.43 -13.28 1.57
N LEU A 125 -16.54 -12.65 0.80
CA LEU A 125 -15.14 -12.43 1.14
C LEU A 125 -14.86 -10.93 1.16
N ILE A 126 -14.29 -10.46 2.27
CA ILE A 126 -13.90 -9.07 2.47
C ILE A 126 -12.39 -8.98 2.32
N VAL A 127 -11.97 -8.11 1.42
CA VAL A 127 -10.60 -8.03 0.96
C VAL A 127 -10.06 -6.64 1.21
N THR A 128 -8.90 -6.56 1.84
CA THR A 128 -8.19 -5.32 2.12
C THR A 128 -6.86 -5.36 1.36
N PRO A 129 -6.78 -4.77 0.15
CA PRO A 129 -5.58 -4.86 -0.68
C PRO A 129 -4.32 -4.29 -0.01
N GLY A 130 -4.46 -3.35 0.93
CA GLY A 130 -3.33 -2.65 1.56
C GLY A 130 -2.56 -1.79 0.55
N GLY A 131 -1.65 -0.93 1.01
CA GLY A 131 -0.90 -0.01 0.15
C GLY A 131 -1.28 1.46 0.36
N PRO A 132 -0.91 2.36 -0.56
CA PRO A 132 -1.03 3.82 -0.40
C PRO A 132 -2.46 4.32 -0.62
N PHE A 133 -3.43 3.59 -0.07
CA PHE A 133 -4.82 3.99 0.03
C PHE A 133 -4.96 4.81 1.31
N GLY A 134 -5.42 6.07 1.23
CA GLY A 134 -5.45 7.00 2.36
C GLY A 134 -6.36 6.58 3.53
N LEU A 135 -7.17 5.54 3.35
CA LEU A 135 -8.04 4.89 4.35
C LEU A 135 -8.06 3.37 4.07
N THR A 136 -8.42 2.57 5.09
CA THR A 136 -8.71 1.13 4.90
C THR A 136 -9.91 1.00 3.96
N GLN A 137 -9.65 0.60 2.73
CA GLN A 137 -10.67 0.36 1.72
C GLN A 137 -10.82 -1.13 1.49
N THR A 138 -12.06 -1.56 1.26
CA THR A 138 -12.37 -2.98 1.10
C THR A 138 -13.06 -3.27 -0.22
N LEU A 139 -12.76 -4.44 -0.78
CA LEU A 139 -13.54 -5.08 -1.83
C LEU A 139 -14.35 -6.21 -1.19
N THR A 140 -15.64 -6.24 -1.47
CA THR A 140 -16.54 -7.24 -0.93
C THR A 140 -17.03 -8.11 -2.07
N PHE A 141 -16.51 -9.33 -2.15
CA PHE A 141 -16.91 -10.33 -3.13
C PHE A 141 -18.04 -11.17 -2.55
N THR A 142 -19.13 -11.33 -3.27
CA THR A 142 -20.32 -12.06 -2.85
C THR A 142 -20.67 -13.07 -3.93
N SER A 143 -21.00 -14.30 -3.52
CA SER A 143 -21.49 -15.36 -4.40
C SER A 143 -23.01 -15.51 -4.32
N ASP A 144 -23.58 -16.26 -5.26
CA ASP A 144 -24.89 -16.88 -5.06
C ASP A 144 -24.84 -18.04 -4.05
N SER A 145 -26.02 -18.59 -3.73
CA SER A 145 -26.18 -19.73 -2.80
C SER A 145 -25.50 -21.02 -3.25
N MET A 146 -25.08 -21.07 -4.53
CA MET A 146 -24.39 -22.22 -5.12
C MET A 146 -22.87 -21.99 -5.21
N GLY A 147 -22.35 -20.84 -4.77
CA GLY A 147 -20.92 -20.50 -4.82
C GLY A 147 -20.38 -20.25 -6.23
N GLY A 148 -21.26 -20.14 -7.24
CA GLY A 148 -20.90 -20.12 -8.66
C GLY A 148 -20.82 -18.72 -9.26
N ASN A 149 -21.87 -17.92 -9.09
CA ASN A 149 -21.89 -16.56 -9.63
C ASN A 149 -21.32 -15.57 -8.62
N TRP A 150 -20.20 -14.93 -8.97
CA TRP A 150 -19.54 -13.96 -8.11
C TRP A 150 -19.72 -12.54 -8.62
N ARG A 151 -19.89 -11.63 -7.67
CA ARG A 151 -19.93 -10.20 -7.90
C ARG A 151 -19.19 -9.50 -6.78
N PHE A 152 -18.59 -8.34 -7.04
CA PHE A 152 -18.00 -7.56 -5.97
C PHE A 152 -18.29 -6.08 -6.06
N ILE A 153 -18.35 -5.49 -4.87
CA ILE A 153 -18.56 -4.06 -4.65
C ILE A 153 -17.31 -3.53 -3.97
N CYS A 154 -16.89 -2.33 -4.31
CA CYS A 154 -15.84 -1.62 -3.59
C CYS A 154 -16.49 -0.64 -2.61
N SER A 155 -15.91 -0.51 -1.41
CA SER A 155 -16.32 0.52 -0.45
C SER A 155 -15.20 1.55 -0.37
N GLY A 156 -15.29 2.58 -1.21
CA GLY A 156 -14.36 3.71 -1.23
C GLY A 156 -15.11 5.03 -1.27
N GLN A 157 -14.64 6.02 -0.52
CA GLN A 157 -15.16 7.38 -0.64
C GLN A 157 -14.52 8.06 -1.86
N PRO A 158 -15.26 8.87 -2.64
CA PRO A 158 -14.71 9.57 -3.80
C PRO A 158 -13.54 10.48 -3.39
N GLY A 159 -12.39 10.34 -4.07
CA GLY A 159 -11.18 11.11 -3.78
C GLY A 159 -9.90 10.52 -4.38
N ALA A 160 -8.78 11.25 -4.30
CA ALA A 160 -7.52 10.96 -4.98
C ALA A 160 -6.83 9.61 -4.64
N ASN A 161 -7.36 8.85 -3.67
CA ASN A 161 -6.83 7.55 -3.26
C ASN A 161 -7.91 6.46 -3.19
N ASN A 162 -9.02 6.62 -3.93
CA ASN A 162 -10.14 5.68 -3.92
C ASN A 162 -9.79 4.36 -4.61
N LEU A 163 -10.04 3.23 -3.96
CA LEU A 163 -9.83 1.88 -4.47
C LEU A 163 -10.77 1.59 -5.65
N CYS A 164 -11.99 2.12 -5.62
CA CYS A 164 -12.95 2.01 -6.71
C CYS A 164 -12.46 2.66 -8.01
N ASP A 165 -11.52 3.62 -7.91
CA ASP A 165 -10.99 4.34 -9.09
C ASP A 165 -9.82 3.62 -9.77
N VAL A 166 -9.31 2.54 -9.17
CA VAL A 166 -8.22 1.75 -9.75
C VAL A 166 -8.71 0.99 -10.98
N GLN A 167 -7.98 1.07 -12.08
CA GLN A 167 -8.38 0.46 -13.37
C GLN A 167 -8.57 -1.06 -13.27
N ALA A 168 -7.73 -1.74 -12.49
CA ALA A 168 -7.87 -3.17 -12.22
C ALA A 168 -9.22 -3.55 -11.58
N VAL A 169 -9.77 -2.65 -10.76
CA VAL A 169 -11.07 -2.83 -10.09
C VAL A 169 -12.20 -2.53 -11.08
N LYS A 170 -12.13 -1.38 -11.76
CA LYS A 170 -13.16 -0.92 -12.72
C LYS A 170 -13.35 -1.87 -13.91
N ASN A 171 -12.26 -2.44 -14.42
CA ASN A 171 -12.27 -3.27 -15.62
C ASN A 171 -12.55 -4.75 -15.31
N ASN A 172 -12.76 -5.10 -14.04
CA ASN A 172 -13.05 -6.47 -13.68
C ASN A 172 -14.51 -6.80 -14.04
N PRO A 173 -14.79 -7.89 -14.77
CA PRO A 173 -16.16 -8.24 -15.17
C PRO A 173 -17.10 -8.56 -14.00
N LEU A 174 -16.55 -8.86 -12.82
CA LEU A 174 -17.34 -9.11 -11.62
C LEU A 174 -17.71 -7.83 -10.85
N TYR A 175 -17.26 -6.65 -11.31
CA TYR A 175 -17.50 -5.38 -10.64
C TYR A 175 -18.95 -4.89 -10.87
N ASP A 176 -19.68 -4.61 -9.78
CA ASP A 176 -21.09 -4.19 -9.83
C ASP A 176 -21.30 -2.67 -9.96
N GLY A 177 -20.22 -1.87 -9.90
CA GLY A 177 -20.31 -0.42 -10.12
C GLY A 177 -21.07 0.39 -9.06
N ALA A 178 -21.38 -0.18 -7.90
CA ALA A 178 -22.07 0.51 -6.80
C ALA A 178 -21.21 1.62 -6.16
#